data_AF-A0A1W9JAJ2-F1
#
_entry.id   AF-A0A1W9JAJ2-F1
#
_cell.length_a   1.000
_cell.length_b   1.000
_cell.length_c   1.000
_cell.angle_alpha   90.00
_cell.angle_beta   90.00
_cell.angle_gamma   90.00
#
_symmetry.space_group_name_H-M   'P 1'
#
loop_
_entity.id
_entity.type
_entity.pdbx_description
1 polymer ?
#
loop_
_entity_poly.entity_id
_entity_poly.type
_entity_poly.pdbx_seq_one_letter_code
_entity_poly.pdbx_strand_id
1 'polypeptide(L)'
;MNICKLVLACTLTMASSLSTAAETPFSGAANVSTESLYAATTGEVILTFLSKAAAFSTDLSLQGSPNVVFNNQTALAGTTYSLGNFEADTVISFSFFVNDTLNTFLSGAASNNTDNTAHTAYEQLGNNNILIGFEDIAFGGDRDYNDIIFSISNATIGRPVVSPVPEPEIVSMLAAGLMLLGFSNRKKS
;
A
#
# COMPACT_ATOMS: atom_id res chain seq x y z
N MET A 1 -8.15 -79.13 4.94
CA MET A 1 -7.06 -78.48 4.17
C MET A 1 -7.73 -77.93 2.90
N ASN A 2 -8.01 -76.65 2.66
CA ASN A 2 -7.49 -75.38 3.17
C ASN A 2 -8.61 -74.32 3.15
N ILE A 3 -8.64 -73.47 4.17
CA ILE A 3 -9.56 -72.33 4.26
C ILE A 3 -8.76 -71.10 3.82
N CYS A 4 -9.11 -70.52 2.67
CA CYS A 4 -8.45 -69.34 2.13
C CYS A 4 -9.00 -68.09 2.83
N LYS A 5 -8.20 -67.47 3.71
CA LYS A 5 -8.56 -66.22 4.41
C LYS A 5 -8.32 -65.03 3.48
N LEU A 6 -9.38 -64.35 3.08
CA LEU A 6 -9.32 -63.07 2.38
C LEU A 6 -9.13 -61.95 3.42
N VAL A 7 -7.93 -61.39 3.49
CA VAL A 7 -7.63 -60.20 4.32
C VAL A 7 -7.93 -58.96 3.48
N LEU A 8 -8.96 -58.21 3.87
CA LEU A 8 -9.32 -56.94 3.24
C LEU A 8 -8.55 -55.81 3.94
N ALA A 9 -7.52 -55.29 3.29
CA ALA A 9 -6.78 -54.12 3.76
C ALA A 9 -7.58 -52.84 3.43
N CYS A 10 -8.04 -52.14 4.46
CA CYS A 10 -8.70 -50.84 4.34
C CYS A 10 -7.62 -49.74 4.38
N THR A 11 -7.28 -49.18 3.23
CA THR A 11 -6.39 -48.01 3.13
C THR A 11 -7.17 -46.74 3.37
N LEU A 12 -6.89 -46.07 4.49
CA LEU A 12 -7.47 -44.78 4.87
C LEU A 12 -6.71 -43.66 4.15
N THR A 13 -7.25 -43.14 3.04
CA THR A 13 -6.70 -41.94 2.40
C THR A 13 -7.18 -40.69 3.13
N MET A 14 -6.27 -40.02 3.83
CA MET A 14 -6.48 -38.69 4.39
C MET A 14 -6.50 -37.68 3.23
N ALA A 15 -7.67 -37.17 2.87
CA ALA A 15 -7.79 -36.03 1.99
C ALA A 15 -7.43 -34.77 2.78
N SER A 16 -6.23 -34.22 2.56
CA SER A 16 -5.89 -32.87 3.01
C SER A 16 -6.72 -31.87 2.18
N SER A 17 -7.68 -31.21 2.81
CA SER A 17 -8.39 -30.08 2.20
C SER A 17 -7.39 -28.96 1.93
N LEU A 18 -7.14 -28.64 0.65
CA LEU A 18 -6.49 -27.38 0.29
C LEU A 18 -7.46 -26.27 0.70
N SER A 19 -7.09 -25.49 1.71
CA SER A 19 -7.75 -24.23 1.98
C SER A 19 -7.35 -23.27 0.87
N THR A 20 -8.25 -23.01 -0.08
CA THR A 20 -8.10 -21.88 -0.99
C THR A 20 -8.04 -20.61 -0.15
N ALA A 21 -6.95 -19.85 -0.24
CA ALA A 21 -6.91 -18.52 0.35
C ALA A 21 -8.08 -17.73 -0.23
N ALA A 22 -8.97 -17.25 0.63
CA ALA A 22 -10.04 -16.36 0.20
C ALA A 22 -9.37 -15.09 -0.35
N GLU A 23 -9.69 -14.73 -1.59
CA GLU A 23 -9.38 -13.41 -2.15
C GLU A 23 -9.83 -12.36 -1.14
N THR A 24 -8.92 -11.51 -0.68
CA THR A 24 -9.31 -10.33 0.09
C THR A 24 -10.20 -9.49 -0.80
N PRO A 25 -11.46 -9.20 -0.44
CA PRO A 25 -12.35 -8.42 -1.29
C PRO A 25 -11.78 -7.02 -1.42
N PHE A 26 -11.11 -6.75 -2.54
CA PHE A 26 -10.55 -5.45 -2.86
C PHE A 26 -11.54 -4.68 -3.72
N SER A 27 -12.00 -3.52 -3.23
CA SER A 27 -12.88 -2.64 -4.00
C SER A 27 -12.05 -1.60 -4.73
N GLY A 28 -11.26 -2.02 -5.72
CA GLY A 28 -10.34 -1.16 -6.45
C GLY A 28 -11.01 0.05 -7.09
N ALA A 29 -12.12 -0.18 -7.79
CA ALA A 29 -12.90 0.88 -8.44
C ALA A 29 -13.39 2.00 -7.50
N ALA A 30 -13.63 1.69 -6.22
CA ALA A 30 -14.08 2.69 -5.24
C ALA A 30 -12.92 3.51 -4.65
N ASN A 31 -11.69 3.03 -4.79
CA ASN A 31 -10.50 3.52 -4.10
C ASN A 31 -9.41 3.94 -5.09
N VAL A 32 -9.78 4.34 -6.30
CA VAL A 32 -8.83 4.82 -7.33
C VAL A 32 -7.95 5.92 -6.74
N SER A 33 -6.64 5.75 -6.88
CA SER A 33 -5.68 6.64 -6.25
C SER A 33 -5.71 8.05 -6.85
N THR A 34 -5.83 9.04 -5.96
CA THR A 34 -5.74 10.48 -6.29
C THR A 34 -4.54 11.16 -5.65
N GLU A 35 -3.88 10.46 -4.72
CA GLU A 35 -2.79 10.96 -3.88
C GLU A 35 -1.55 10.08 -4.02
N SER A 36 -0.42 10.54 -3.49
CA SER A 36 0.80 9.72 -3.38
C SER A 36 0.85 8.96 -2.05
N LEU A 37 1.66 7.90 -1.99
CA LEU A 37 1.97 7.20 -0.76
C LEU A 37 3.20 7.83 -0.09
N TYR A 38 3.22 7.82 1.23
CA TYR A 38 4.32 8.35 2.04
C TYR A 38 4.73 7.33 3.09
N ALA A 39 6.03 7.24 3.37
CA ALA A 39 6.54 6.49 4.51
C ALA A 39 6.00 7.10 5.81
N ALA A 40 5.30 6.29 6.60
CA ALA A 40 4.57 6.78 7.75
C ALA A 40 5.49 7.13 8.93
N THR A 41 6.56 6.35 9.10
CA THR A 41 7.65 6.60 10.05
C THR A 41 9.00 6.27 9.41
N THR A 42 10.10 6.79 9.96
CA THR A 42 11.44 6.38 9.53
C THR A 42 11.64 4.90 9.85
N GLY A 43 11.87 4.09 8.82
CA GLY A 43 11.97 2.65 9.00
C GLY A 43 11.87 1.87 7.69
N GLU A 44 11.88 0.54 7.83
CA GLU A 44 11.71 -0.36 6.70
C GLU A 44 10.27 -0.32 6.17
N VAL A 45 10.14 -0.41 4.85
CA VAL A 45 8.87 -0.62 4.16
C VAL A 45 8.91 -2.02 3.57
N ILE A 46 7.91 -2.84 3.90
CA ILE A 46 7.82 -4.22 3.42
C ILE A 46 6.61 -4.33 2.49
N LEU A 47 6.84 -4.85 1.29
CA LEU A 47 5.80 -5.22 0.34
C LEU A 47 5.44 -6.69 0.51
N THR A 48 4.16 -7.02 0.46
CA THR A 48 3.65 -8.41 0.41
C THR A 48 2.79 -8.58 -0.82
N PHE A 49 3.19 -9.45 -1.76
CA PHE A 49 2.36 -9.80 -2.91
C PHE A 49 1.20 -10.70 -2.48
N LEU A 50 -0.03 -10.41 -2.91
CA LEU A 50 -1.24 -11.10 -2.43
C LEU A 50 -1.90 -11.94 -3.51
N SER A 51 -2.21 -11.34 -4.66
CA SER A 51 -2.86 -12.05 -5.78
C SER A 51 -2.68 -11.32 -7.10
N LYS A 52 -3.09 -11.97 -8.19
CA LYS A 52 -3.13 -11.40 -9.53
C LYS A 52 -4.25 -12.04 -10.34
N ALA A 53 -5.01 -11.24 -11.07
CA ALA A 53 -6.02 -11.69 -12.03
C ALA A 53 -5.74 -11.20 -13.46
N ALA A 54 -4.47 -10.93 -13.77
CA ALA A 54 -4.02 -10.53 -15.09
C ALA A 54 -3.51 -11.68 -15.99
N ALA A 55 -3.62 -11.45 -17.30
CA ALA A 55 -2.91 -12.21 -18.33
C ALA A 55 -1.53 -11.62 -18.65
N PHE A 56 -1.35 -10.29 -18.58
CA PHE A 56 -0.07 -9.65 -18.91
C PHE A 56 0.97 -9.83 -17.81
N SER A 57 2.22 -9.85 -18.26
CA SER A 57 3.41 -9.93 -17.43
C SER A 57 3.88 -8.53 -17.05
N THR A 58 3.81 -8.21 -15.77
CA THR A 58 4.12 -6.88 -15.25
C THR A 58 5.21 -6.97 -14.19
N ASP A 59 6.28 -6.19 -14.41
CA ASP A 59 7.36 -5.99 -13.44
C ASP A 59 7.05 -4.78 -12.56
N LEU A 60 6.99 -5.03 -11.24
CA LEU A 60 6.84 -3.99 -10.24
C LEU A 60 8.22 -3.54 -9.77
N SER A 61 8.44 -2.22 -9.75
CA SER A 61 9.67 -1.58 -9.23
C SER A 61 9.33 -0.35 -8.41
N LEU A 62 10.26 0.08 -7.54
CA LEU A 62 10.21 1.44 -7.01
C LEU A 62 10.54 2.43 -8.12
N GLN A 63 9.78 3.51 -8.24
CA GLN A 63 10.01 4.54 -9.25
C GLN A 63 11.44 5.09 -9.13
N GLY A 64 12.18 5.07 -10.25
CA GLY A 64 13.58 5.51 -10.30
C GLY A 64 14.61 4.46 -9.87
N SER A 65 14.17 3.29 -9.39
CA SER A 65 15.05 2.14 -9.13
C SER A 65 15.22 1.30 -10.41
N PRO A 66 16.44 0.84 -10.74
CA PRO A 66 16.64 -0.13 -11.82
C PRO A 66 16.26 -1.56 -11.42
N ASN A 67 16.01 -1.81 -10.14
CA ASN A 67 15.74 -3.14 -9.62
C ASN A 67 14.24 -3.45 -9.63
N VAL A 68 13.88 -4.57 -10.27
CA VAL A 68 12.55 -5.16 -10.18
C VAL A 68 12.38 -5.80 -8.80
N VAL A 69 11.28 -5.48 -8.12
CA VAL A 69 10.90 -6.08 -6.85
C VAL A 69 10.32 -7.48 -7.10
N PHE A 70 9.35 -7.58 -8.00
CA PHE A 70 8.80 -8.86 -8.46
C PHE A 70 8.10 -8.74 -9.81
N ASN A 71 7.83 -9.89 -10.43
CA ASN A 71 6.97 -10.02 -11.61
C ASN A 71 5.69 -10.79 -11.24
N ASN A 72 4.52 -10.29 -11.64
CA ASN A 72 3.22 -10.87 -11.24
C ASN A 72 2.97 -12.31 -11.72
N GLN A 73 3.63 -12.77 -12.79
CA GLN A 73 3.48 -14.14 -13.31
C GLN A 73 4.35 -15.16 -12.57
N THR A 74 5.37 -14.70 -11.82
CA THR A 74 6.34 -15.57 -11.14
C THR A 74 6.31 -15.43 -9.62
N ALA A 75 5.82 -14.32 -9.10
CA ALA A 75 5.66 -14.10 -7.67
C ALA A 75 4.63 -15.09 -7.07
N LEU A 76 4.95 -15.61 -5.90
CA LEU A 76 4.03 -16.47 -5.14
C LEU A 76 3.26 -15.62 -4.13
N ALA A 77 1.95 -15.79 -4.08
CA ALA A 77 1.09 -15.13 -3.09
C ALA A 77 1.63 -15.35 -1.66
N GLY A 78 1.67 -14.27 -0.87
CA GLY A 78 2.24 -14.22 0.47
C GLY A 78 3.74 -13.96 0.53
N THR A 79 4.44 -13.87 -0.61
CA THR A 79 5.87 -13.52 -0.63
C THR A 79 6.07 -12.06 -0.21
N THR A 80 7.03 -11.84 0.67
CA THR A 80 7.40 -10.50 1.15
C THR A 80 8.71 -10.03 0.53
N TYR A 81 8.80 -8.73 0.28
CA TYR A 81 9.95 -8.06 -0.30
C TYR A 81 10.28 -6.82 0.52
N SER A 82 11.53 -6.68 0.95
CA SER A 82 12.00 -5.44 1.56
C SER A 82 12.17 -4.38 0.46
N LEU A 83 11.54 -3.22 0.63
CA LEU A 83 11.76 -2.05 -0.21
C LEU A 83 12.90 -1.17 0.32
N GLY A 84 13.51 -1.57 1.45
CA GLY A 84 14.53 -0.81 2.16
C GLY A 84 13.95 0.15 3.19
N ASN A 85 14.84 0.98 3.75
CA ASN A 85 14.50 1.98 4.76
C ASN A 85 14.20 3.33 4.11
N PHE A 86 13.12 3.95 4.56
CA PHE A 86 12.68 5.28 4.16
C PHE A 86 12.69 6.20 5.38
N GLU A 87 13.00 7.47 5.17
CA GLU A 87 12.72 8.49 6.17
C GLU A 87 11.22 8.79 6.21
N ALA A 88 10.69 9.15 7.38
CA ALA A 88 9.31 9.59 7.51
C ALA A 88 8.98 10.70 6.49
N ASP A 89 7.75 10.68 5.97
CA ASP A 89 7.25 11.61 4.94
C ASP A 89 7.98 11.53 3.58
N THR A 90 8.79 10.49 3.35
CA THR A 90 9.36 10.23 2.01
C THR A 90 8.28 9.65 1.10
N VAL A 91 8.17 10.17 -0.12
CA VAL A 91 7.26 9.64 -1.14
C VAL A 91 7.67 8.22 -1.52
N ILE A 92 6.71 7.31 -1.50
CA ILE A 92 6.84 5.95 -2.01
C ILE A 92 6.05 5.91 -3.32
N SER A 93 6.73 5.66 -4.44
CA SER A 93 6.11 5.58 -5.75
C SER A 93 6.55 4.31 -6.46
N PHE A 94 5.61 3.67 -7.15
CA PHE A 94 5.84 2.45 -7.90
C PHE A 94 5.78 2.71 -9.40
N SER A 95 6.57 1.93 -10.13
CA SER A 95 6.57 1.85 -11.59
C SER A 95 6.24 0.42 -11.99
N PHE A 96 5.21 0.28 -12.84
CA PHE A 96 4.68 -0.98 -13.34
C PHE A 96 4.99 -1.07 -14.83
N PHE A 97 5.96 -1.91 -15.19
CA PHE A 97 6.31 -2.13 -16.59
C PHE A 97 5.58 -3.35 -17.12
N VAL A 98 4.62 -3.14 -18.02
CA VAL A 98 3.82 -4.19 -18.65
C VAL A 98 4.58 -4.71 -19.85
N ASN A 99 5.24 -5.86 -19.71
CA ASN A 99 6.17 -6.41 -20.69
C ASN A 99 5.53 -6.67 -22.05
N ASP A 100 4.25 -7.04 -22.08
CA ASP A 100 3.52 -7.37 -23.29
C ASP A 100 3.24 -6.14 -24.17
N THR A 101 2.99 -4.98 -23.54
CA THR A 101 2.63 -3.73 -24.25
C THR A 101 3.76 -2.70 -24.26
N LEU A 102 4.82 -2.94 -23.48
CA LEU A 102 5.93 -2.02 -23.23
C LEU A 102 5.50 -0.68 -22.61
N ASN A 103 4.30 -0.63 -22.03
CA ASN A 103 3.84 0.53 -21.29
C ASN A 103 4.41 0.52 -19.87
N THR A 104 4.73 1.71 -19.38
CA THR A 104 5.03 1.94 -17.98
C THR A 104 3.95 2.79 -17.37
N PHE A 105 3.30 2.28 -16.33
CA PHE A 105 2.35 3.01 -15.52
C PHE A 105 2.95 3.35 -14.16
N LEU A 106 2.61 4.52 -13.66
CA LEU A 106 3.07 5.05 -12.38
C LEU A 106 1.91 5.05 -11.38
N SER A 107 2.24 4.74 -10.13
CA SER A 107 1.28 4.81 -9.03
C SER A 107 0.86 6.25 -8.71
N GLY A 108 -0.31 6.39 -8.10
CA GLY A 108 -0.84 7.66 -7.60
C GLY A 108 -1.78 8.34 -8.58
N ALA A 109 -1.81 9.68 -8.56
CA ALA A 109 -2.75 10.46 -9.34
C ALA A 109 -2.67 10.19 -10.85
N ALA A 110 -3.81 10.32 -11.52
CA ALA A 110 -3.93 10.11 -12.97
C ALA A 110 -2.98 10.97 -13.81
N SER A 111 -2.63 12.17 -13.33
CA SER A 111 -1.67 13.08 -13.96
C SER A 111 -0.24 12.53 -14.02
N ASN A 112 0.07 11.45 -13.28
CA ASN A 112 1.36 10.78 -13.35
C ASN A 112 1.51 9.94 -14.62
N ASN A 113 0.39 9.63 -15.31
CA ASN A 113 0.37 8.76 -16.48
C ASN A 113 0.03 9.55 -17.76
N THR A 114 0.62 9.14 -18.88
CA THR A 114 0.48 9.84 -20.18
C THR A 114 -0.95 9.81 -20.71
N ASP A 115 -1.72 8.80 -20.34
CA ASP A 115 -3.13 8.63 -20.72
C ASP A 115 -4.12 9.33 -19.76
N ASN A 116 -3.61 10.07 -18.78
CA ASN A 116 -4.38 10.72 -17.73
C ASN A 116 -5.33 9.77 -16.99
N THR A 117 -4.90 8.52 -16.78
CA THR A 117 -5.62 7.52 -15.98
C THR A 117 -4.80 7.14 -14.75
N ALA A 118 -5.45 7.01 -13.60
CA ALA A 118 -4.81 6.43 -12.41
C ALA A 118 -4.86 4.91 -12.55
N HIS A 119 -3.70 4.27 -12.53
CA HIS A 119 -3.58 2.82 -12.68
C HIS A 119 -3.50 2.08 -11.35
N THR A 120 -3.58 2.81 -10.23
CA THR A 120 -3.58 2.20 -8.90
C THR A 120 -4.82 2.59 -8.13
N ALA A 121 -5.21 1.72 -7.21
CA ALA A 121 -6.22 1.97 -6.19
C ALA A 121 -5.65 1.65 -4.81
N TYR A 122 -5.98 2.46 -3.80
CA TYR A 122 -5.40 2.38 -2.45
C TYR A 122 -6.48 2.20 -1.38
N GLU A 123 -6.36 1.16 -0.57
CA GLU A 123 -7.23 0.93 0.58
C GLU A 123 -6.39 0.88 1.86
N GLN A 124 -6.71 1.73 2.84
CA GLN A 124 -6.03 1.74 4.14
C GLN A 124 -6.58 0.60 5.01
N LEU A 125 -5.73 -0.37 5.37
CA LEU A 125 -6.12 -1.50 6.21
C LEU A 125 -5.99 -1.22 7.73
N GLY A 126 -5.26 -0.16 8.11
CA GLY A 126 -4.88 0.18 9.48
C GLY A 126 -3.42 -0.13 9.79
N ASN A 127 -2.90 0.32 10.94
CA ASN A 127 -1.51 0.11 11.38
C ASN A 127 -0.44 0.49 10.33
N ASN A 128 -0.69 1.56 9.57
CA ASN A 128 0.18 2.01 8.47
C ASN A 128 0.37 0.94 7.38
N ASN A 129 -0.59 0.03 7.21
CA ASN A 129 -0.66 -0.87 6.06
C ASN A 129 -1.63 -0.33 5.02
N ILE A 130 -1.19 -0.38 3.76
CA ILE A 130 -1.98 -0.01 2.58
C ILE A 130 -2.09 -1.23 1.69
N LEU A 131 -3.31 -1.55 1.27
CA LEU A 131 -3.60 -2.48 0.19
C LEU A 131 -3.62 -1.70 -1.12
N ILE A 132 -2.92 -2.21 -2.13
CA ILE A 132 -2.73 -1.56 -3.42
C ILE A 132 -3.15 -2.54 -4.51
N GLY A 133 -4.09 -2.11 -5.34
CA GLY A 133 -4.42 -2.77 -6.59
C GLY A 133 -3.89 -1.99 -7.78
N PHE A 134 -3.72 -2.69 -8.91
CA PHE A 134 -3.18 -2.17 -10.14
C PHE A 134 -4.03 -2.62 -11.34
N GLU A 135 -4.08 -1.79 -12.38
CA GLU A 135 -4.73 -2.04 -13.67
C GLU A 135 -3.68 -1.93 -14.80
N ASP A 136 -3.47 -2.99 -15.58
CA ASP A 136 -2.35 -3.15 -16.52
C ASP A 136 -2.64 -2.69 -17.97
N ILE A 137 -3.86 -2.20 -18.23
CA ILE A 137 -4.32 -1.74 -19.55
C ILE A 137 -4.47 -0.22 -19.60
N ALA A 138 -3.86 0.40 -20.61
CA ALA A 138 -3.99 1.84 -20.89
C ALA A 138 -5.45 2.31 -20.95
N PHE A 139 -5.71 3.53 -20.48
CA PHE A 139 -7.05 4.12 -20.32
C PHE A 139 -7.94 3.41 -19.28
N GLY A 140 -7.35 2.49 -18.52
CA GLY A 140 -7.93 1.88 -17.32
C GLY A 140 -8.76 0.62 -17.58
N GLY A 141 -8.54 -0.11 -18.67
CA GLY A 141 -9.15 -1.43 -18.92
C GLY A 141 -10.58 -1.63 -18.41
N ASP A 142 -10.77 -2.59 -17.49
CA ASP A 142 -12.07 -2.87 -16.87
C ASP A 142 -12.27 -2.21 -15.48
N ARG A 143 -11.20 -1.60 -14.94
CA ARG A 143 -11.19 -0.78 -13.70
C ARG A 143 -11.52 -1.57 -12.44
N ASP A 144 -11.27 -2.88 -12.42
CA ASP A 144 -11.40 -3.64 -11.18
C ASP A 144 -10.12 -3.61 -10.33
N TYR A 145 -8.98 -3.22 -10.93
CA TYR A 145 -7.65 -3.07 -10.32
C TYR A 145 -7.15 -4.34 -9.62
N ASN A 146 -7.55 -5.52 -10.10
CA ASN A 146 -7.13 -6.81 -9.54
C ASN A 146 -5.98 -7.48 -10.34
N ASP A 147 -5.46 -6.83 -11.38
CA ASP A 147 -4.37 -7.35 -12.20
C ASP A 147 -3.13 -7.69 -11.36
N ILE A 148 -2.85 -6.85 -10.36
CA ILE A 148 -1.91 -7.12 -9.26
C ILE A 148 -2.50 -6.56 -7.98
N ILE A 149 -2.55 -7.37 -6.93
CA ILE A 149 -2.88 -6.93 -5.58
C ILE A 149 -1.68 -7.22 -4.66
N PHE A 150 -1.22 -6.19 -3.97
CA PHE A 150 -0.18 -6.29 -2.96
C PHE A 150 -0.47 -5.34 -1.79
N SER A 151 0.14 -5.59 -0.65
CA SER A 151 0.11 -4.65 0.48
C SER A 151 1.50 -4.13 0.78
N ILE A 152 1.58 -2.93 1.34
CA ILE A 152 2.81 -2.39 1.91
C ILE A 152 2.60 -2.01 3.36
N SER A 153 3.65 -2.17 4.16
CA SER A 153 3.70 -1.68 5.54
C SER A 153 4.35 -0.32 5.65
N ASN A 154 4.18 0.32 6.81
CA ASN A 154 4.77 1.61 7.14
C ASN A 154 4.48 2.71 6.11
N ALA A 155 3.24 2.78 5.61
CA ALA A 155 2.81 3.76 4.64
C ALA A 155 1.45 4.42 4.98
N THR A 156 1.29 5.65 4.52
CA THR A 156 0.04 6.42 4.58
C THR A 156 -0.33 6.97 3.20
N ILE A 157 -1.62 7.13 2.94
CA ILE A 157 -2.14 7.78 1.73
C ILE A 157 -2.18 9.28 1.96
N GLY A 158 -1.58 10.03 1.03
CA GLY A 158 -1.45 11.49 1.16
C GLY A 158 -0.43 11.88 2.24
N ARG A 159 -0.02 13.14 2.22
CA ARG A 159 0.94 13.64 3.19
C ARG A 159 0.26 13.78 4.56
N PRO A 160 0.86 13.28 5.66
CA PRO A 160 0.28 13.47 6.99
C PRO A 160 0.04 14.95 7.26
N VAL A 161 -1.21 15.31 7.53
CA VAL A 161 -1.54 16.68 7.94
C VAL A 161 -1.05 16.85 9.36
N VAL A 162 0.09 17.52 9.54
CA VAL A 162 0.49 18.00 10.87
C VAL A 162 -0.60 18.96 11.34
N SER A 163 -1.33 18.57 12.38
CA SER A 163 -2.28 19.48 13.01
C SER A 163 -1.48 20.70 13.50
N PRO A 164 -1.95 21.93 13.23
CA PRO A 164 -1.30 23.11 13.78
C PRO A 164 -1.24 22.95 15.30
N VAL A 165 -0.03 22.87 15.84
CA VAL A 165 0.21 22.87 17.27
C VAL A 165 -0.44 24.14 17.82
N PRO A 166 -1.36 24.05 18.80
CA PRO A 166 -1.92 25.22 19.45
C PRO A 166 -0.76 26.11 19.91
N GLU A 167 -0.73 27.37 19.47
CA GLU A 167 0.38 28.25 19.84
C GLU A 167 0.51 28.26 21.37
N PRO A 168 1.74 28.05 21.88
CA PRO A 168 1.94 27.78 23.28
C PRO A 168 1.39 28.94 24.11
N GLU A 169 0.93 28.62 25.32
CA GLU A 169 0.45 29.57 26.32
C GLU A 169 1.42 30.74 26.57
N ILE A 170 2.64 30.71 26.04
CA ILE A 170 3.58 31.83 25.91
C ILE A 170 2.92 33.07 25.32
N VAL A 171 2.09 32.99 24.28
CA VAL A 171 1.43 34.20 23.72
C VAL A 171 0.40 34.76 24.71
N SER A 172 -0.36 33.88 25.36
CA SER A 172 -1.32 34.24 26.41
C SER A 172 -0.64 34.80 27.66
N MET A 173 0.48 34.22 28.09
CA MET A 173 1.28 34.63 29.25
C MET A 173 2.04 35.92 28.96
N LEU A 174 2.55 36.10 27.74
CA LEU A 174 3.18 37.35 27.30
C LEU A 174 2.15 38.48 27.25
N ALA A 175 0.96 38.23 26.69
CA ALA A 175 -0.13 39.20 26.66
C ALA A 175 -0.63 39.54 28.08
N ALA A 176 -0.78 38.54 28.95
CA ALA A 176 -1.17 38.75 30.35
C ALA A 176 -0.11 39.53 31.12
N GLY A 177 1.18 39.21 30.93
CA GLY A 177 2.30 39.93 31.55
C GLY A 177 2.38 41.39 31.13
N LEU A 178 2.19 41.67 29.83
CA LEU A 178 2.17 43.03 29.30
C LEU A 178 0.95 43.82 29.80
N MET A 179 -0.23 43.20 29.92
CA MET A 179 -1.40 43.83 30.55
C MET A 179 -1.11 44.21 32.01
N LEU A 180 -0.56 43.30 32.81
CA LEU A 180 -0.26 43.54 34.23
C LEU A 180 0.76 44.66 34.41
N LEU A 181 1.78 44.74 33.55
CA LEU A 181 2.75 45.84 33.53
C LEU A 181 2.10 47.18 33.16
N GLY A 182 1.21 47.18 32.17
CA GLY A 182 0.45 48.37 31.76
C GLY A 182 -0.44 48.92 32.88
N PHE A 183 -1.09 48.05 33.66
CA PHE A 183 -1.88 48.47 34.83
C PHE A 183 -1.02 48.93 36.01
N SER A 184 0.14 48.32 36.23
CA SER A 184 1.03 48.66 37.35
C SER A 184 1.65 50.06 37.23
N ASN A 185 1.90 50.54 36.02
CA ASN A 185 2.48 51.87 35.79
C ASN A 185 1.49 53.04 35.95
N ARG A 186 0.17 52.79 36.07
CA ARG A 186 -0.83 53.86 36.24
C ARG A 186 -0.93 54.43 37.66
N LYS A 187 -0.38 53.76 38.68
CA LYS A 187 -0.51 54.19 40.09
C LYS A 187 0.58 55.16 40.58
N LYS A 188 1.47 55.63 39.70
CA LYS A 188 2.57 56.56 40.06
C LYS A 188 2.46 57.95 39.43
N SER A 189 1.28 58.34 38.95
CA SER A 189 1.00 59.74 38.55
C SER A 189 -0.07 60.36 39.44
#